data_AF-A0A7S4MPY9-F1
#
_entry.id   AF-A0A7S4MPY9-F1
#
_cell.length_a   1.000
_cell.length_b   1.000
_cell.length_c   1.000
_cell.angle_alpha   90.00
_cell.angle_beta   90.00
_cell.angle_gamma   90.00
#
_symmetry.space_group_name_H-M   'P 1'
#
loop_
_entity.id
_entity.type
_entity.pdbx_description
1 polymer ?
#
loop_
_entity_poly.entity_id
_entity_poly.type
_entity_poly.pdbx_seq_one_letter_code
_entity_poly.pdbx_strand_id
1 'polypeptide(L)'
;VCKKDSTEITADDRNQLADAVRRAKGSRVVVTHGTDTMIESAKFVLAKGAADGKTVAFTGAMKPERFKDSDAHFNLGMAVAATSLQKPGTVVVCMGGRAIDCSKASRTADGFFV
;
A
#
# COMPACT_ATOMS: atom_id res chain seq x y z
N VAL A 1 -11.19 -4.16 -5.29
CA VAL A 1 -10.39 -5.08 -6.13
C VAL A 1 -10.65 -6.50 -5.70
N CYS A 2 -10.18 -6.93 -4.53
CA CYS A 2 -10.46 -8.27 -3.99
C CYS A 2 -10.47 -8.25 -2.45
N LYS A 3 -10.83 -9.38 -1.82
CA LYS A 3 -10.71 -9.65 -0.38
C LYS A 3 -10.02 -11.00 -0.21
N LYS A 4 -8.71 -11.04 -0.43
CA LYS A 4 -7.87 -12.25 -0.38
C LYS A 4 -6.79 -12.10 0.70
N ASP A 5 -6.29 -13.22 1.19
CA ASP A 5 -5.01 -13.21 1.91
C ASP A 5 -3.91 -12.71 0.96
N SER A 6 -2.93 -11.95 1.48
CA SER A 6 -1.88 -11.41 0.63
C SER A 6 -1.01 -12.49 -0.01
N THR A 7 -0.88 -13.65 0.61
CA THR A 7 -0.14 -14.79 0.07
C THR A 7 -0.85 -15.47 -1.11
N GLU A 8 -2.15 -15.20 -1.29
CA GLU A 8 -2.97 -15.72 -2.40
C GLU A 8 -3.14 -14.70 -3.55
N ILE A 9 -2.51 -13.53 -3.45
CA ILE A 9 -2.56 -12.50 -4.49
C ILE A 9 -1.79 -12.97 -5.72
N THR A 10 -2.49 -13.02 -6.86
CA THR A 10 -1.93 -13.43 -8.14
C THR A 10 -1.47 -12.24 -8.99
N ALA A 11 -0.79 -12.51 -10.10
CA ALA A 11 -0.46 -11.49 -11.09
C ALA A 11 -1.70 -10.81 -11.69
N ASP A 12 -2.80 -11.55 -11.87
CA ASP A 12 -4.04 -10.99 -12.38
C ASP A 12 -4.68 -10.01 -11.38
N ASP A 13 -4.70 -10.37 -10.08
CA ASP A 13 -5.16 -9.47 -9.01
C ASP A 13 -4.37 -8.16 -8.99
N ARG A 14 -3.04 -8.23 -9.23
CA ARG A 14 -2.18 -7.04 -9.30
C ARG A 14 -2.43 -6.20 -10.55
N ASN A 15 -2.74 -6.81 -11.69
CA ASN A 15 -3.19 -6.08 -12.88
C ASN A 15 -4.51 -5.35 -12.61
N GLN A 16 -5.49 -6.04 -12.02
CA GLN A 16 -6.76 -5.43 -11.63
C GLN A 16 -6.57 -4.28 -10.63
N LEU A 17 -5.63 -4.43 -9.69
CA LEU A 17 -5.25 -3.37 -8.75
C LEU A 17 -4.64 -2.16 -9.47
N ALA A 18 -3.65 -2.37 -10.34
CA ALA A 18 -3.01 -1.30 -11.10
C ALA A 18 -4.04 -0.54 -11.95
N ASP A 19 -4.96 -1.26 -12.58
CA ASP A 19 -6.05 -0.66 -13.36
C ASP A 19 -7.05 0.11 -12.51
N ALA A 20 -7.37 -0.37 -11.30
CA ALA A 20 -8.20 0.36 -10.36
C ALA A 20 -7.52 1.68 -9.92
N VAL A 21 -6.20 1.67 -9.68
CA VAL A 21 -5.42 2.87 -9.36
C VAL A 21 -5.47 3.87 -10.51
N ARG A 22 -5.24 3.43 -11.76
CA ARG A 22 -5.33 4.30 -12.95
C ARG A 22 -6.70 4.96 -13.10
N ARG A 23 -7.77 4.17 -12.96
CA ARG A 23 -9.16 4.65 -13.11
C ARG A 23 -9.67 5.47 -11.92
N ALA A 24 -8.95 5.50 -10.80
CA ALA A 24 -9.35 6.30 -9.66
C ALA A 24 -9.44 7.78 -10.06
N LYS A 25 -10.59 8.42 -9.82
CA LYS A 25 -10.81 9.82 -10.20
C LYS A 25 -9.91 10.79 -9.42
N GLY A 26 -9.49 10.42 -8.20
CA GLY A 26 -8.61 11.23 -7.36
C GLY A 26 -7.13 11.13 -7.75
N SER A 27 -6.36 12.15 -7.37
CA SER A 27 -4.90 12.15 -7.43
C SER A 27 -4.25 11.50 -6.20
N ARG A 28 -5.03 11.17 -5.17
CA ARG A 28 -4.57 10.53 -3.92
C ARG A 28 -5.30 9.23 -3.73
N VAL A 29 -4.56 8.13 -3.63
CA VAL A 29 -5.10 6.77 -3.54
C VAL A 29 -4.49 6.06 -2.34
N VAL A 30 -5.33 5.48 -1.50
CA VAL A 30 -4.91 4.56 -0.43
C VAL A 30 -5.31 3.15 -0.82
N VAL A 31 -4.38 2.22 -0.72
CA VAL A 31 -4.58 0.79 -0.97
C VAL A 31 -4.40 0.03 0.34
N THR A 32 -5.48 -0.55 0.86
CA THR A 32 -5.40 -1.50 1.96
C THR A 32 -5.00 -2.88 1.42
N HIS A 33 -4.00 -3.50 2.04
CA HIS A 33 -3.43 -4.78 1.58
C HIS A 33 -2.94 -5.60 2.77
N GLY A 34 -2.94 -6.94 2.65
CA GLY A 34 -2.27 -7.82 3.62
C GLY A 34 -0.74 -7.65 3.56
N THR A 35 -0.04 -7.89 4.66
CA THR A 35 1.35 -7.43 4.81
C THR A 35 2.40 -8.25 4.06
N ASP A 36 2.13 -9.52 3.76
CA ASP A 36 3.20 -10.43 3.30
C ASP A 36 3.66 -10.13 1.88
N THR A 37 2.74 -9.75 0.98
CA THR A 37 3.06 -9.39 -0.41
C THR A 37 2.80 -7.91 -0.74
N MET A 38 2.56 -7.07 0.27
CA MET A 38 2.26 -5.63 0.09
C MET A 38 3.33 -4.90 -0.73
N ILE A 39 4.61 -5.12 -0.40
CA ILE A 39 5.74 -4.46 -1.07
C ILE A 39 5.81 -4.89 -2.55
N GLU A 40 5.55 -6.16 -2.84
CA GLU A 40 5.54 -6.68 -4.22
C GLU A 40 4.42 -6.02 -5.04
N SER A 41 3.21 -5.96 -4.49
CA SER A 41 2.07 -5.28 -5.13
C SER A 41 2.32 -3.79 -5.34
N ALA A 42 2.95 -3.10 -4.37
CA ALA A 42 3.31 -1.69 -4.49
C ALA A 42 4.34 -1.45 -5.61
N LYS A 43 5.41 -2.25 -5.65
CA LYS A 43 6.42 -2.22 -6.73
C LYS A 43 5.79 -2.51 -8.10
N PHE A 44 4.84 -3.44 -8.16
CA PHE A 44 4.12 -3.74 -9.39
C PHE A 44 3.31 -2.54 -9.90
N VAL A 45 2.56 -1.87 -9.01
CA VAL A 45 1.80 -0.65 -9.36
C VAL A 45 2.73 0.45 -9.87
N LEU A 46 3.89 0.66 -9.22
CA LEU A 46 4.89 1.62 -9.68
C LEU A 46 5.43 1.23 -11.06
N ALA A 47 5.86 -0.03 -11.25
CA ALA A 47 6.43 -0.51 -12.50
C ALA A 47 5.45 -0.47 -13.68
N LYS A 48 4.15 -0.62 -13.42
CA LYS A 48 3.09 -0.45 -14.43
C LYS A 48 2.81 1.01 -14.77
N GLY A 49 3.44 1.98 -14.11
CA GLY A 49 3.13 3.40 -14.29
C GLY A 49 1.70 3.76 -13.89
N ALA A 50 1.07 2.96 -13.02
CA ALA A 50 -0.33 3.17 -12.65
C ALA A 50 -0.53 4.40 -11.74
N ALA A 51 0.56 4.86 -11.10
CA ALA A 51 0.58 6.06 -10.27
C ALA A 51 0.88 7.35 -11.05
N ASP A 52 0.86 7.35 -12.39
CA ASP A 52 1.13 8.56 -13.17
C ASP A 52 0.16 9.71 -12.79
N GLY A 53 0.72 10.86 -12.43
CA GLY A 53 -0.02 12.01 -11.89
C GLY A 53 -0.73 11.77 -10.54
N LYS A 54 -0.48 10.64 -9.86
CA LYS A 54 -1.13 10.26 -8.61
C LYS A 54 -0.13 9.94 -7.51
N THR A 55 -0.56 10.06 -6.27
CA THR A 55 0.17 9.58 -5.11
C THR A 55 -0.57 8.37 -4.53
N VAL A 56 0.14 7.25 -4.39
CA VAL A 56 -0.44 5.98 -3.92
C VAL A 56 0.23 5.55 -2.63
N ALA A 57 -0.54 5.35 -1.57
CA ALA A 57 -0.06 4.81 -0.30
C ALA A 57 -0.64 3.41 -0.06
N PHE A 58 0.23 2.42 0.04
CA PHE A 58 -0.11 1.07 0.48
C PHE A 58 -0.05 0.99 2.00
N THR A 59 -1.02 0.34 2.62
CA THR A 59 -1.05 0.16 4.06
C THR A 59 -1.79 -1.11 4.44
N GLY A 60 -1.63 -1.53 5.68
CA GLY A 60 -2.24 -2.72 6.25
C GLY A 60 -2.14 -2.68 7.77
N ALA A 61 -2.28 -3.84 8.39
CA ALA A 61 -2.16 -3.98 9.83
C ALA A 61 -1.56 -5.35 10.17
N MET A 62 -0.77 -5.41 11.24
CA MET A 62 -0.28 -6.67 11.78
C MET A 62 -1.39 -7.40 12.55
N LYS A 63 -2.32 -6.65 13.16
CA LYS A 63 -3.53 -7.18 13.81
C LYS A 63 -4.78 -6.71 13.09
N PRO A 64 -5.78 -7.58 12.85
CA PRO A 64 -7.04 -7.16 12.23
C PRO A 64 -7.70 -6.01 12.99
N GLU A 65 -8.41 -5.14 12.27
CA GLU A 65 -8.96 -3.88 12.80
C GLU A 65 -9.96 -4.06 13.97
N ARG A 66 -10.67 -5.20 14.02
CA ARG A 66 -11.60 -5.55 15.12
C ARG A 66 -10.96 -5.74 16.49
N PHE A 67 -9.63 -5.84 16.56
CA PHE A 67 -8.91 -6.02 17.83
C PHE A 67 -8.68 -4.65 18.49
N LYS A 68 -8.89 -4.58 19.81
CA LYS A 68 -8.78 -3.32 20.59
C LYS A 68 -7.39 -2.67 20.50
N ASP A 69 -6.35 -3.47 20.28
CA ASP A 69 -4.95 -3.09 20.18
C ASP A 69 -4.41 -3.19 18.74
N SER A 70 -5.29 -3.04 17.74
CA SER A 70 -4.90 -3.03 16.33
C SER A 70 -4.13 -1.77 15.94
N ASP A 71 -3.14 -1.94 15.07
CA ASP A 71 -2.40 -0.86 14.42
C ASP A 71 -3.10 -0.30 13.16
N ALA A 72 -4.27 -0.85 12.79
CA ALA A 72 -4.97 -0.53 11.54
C ALA A 72 -5.36 0.96 11.42
N HIS A 73 -5.99 1.54 12.45
CA HIS A 73 -6.42 2.95 12.40
C HIS A 73 -5.23 3.90 12.28
N PHE A 74 -4.16 3.62 13.02
CA PHE A 74 -2.93 4.40 12.98
C PHE A 74 -2.27 4.34 11.59
N ASN A 75 -2.07 3.14 11.05
CA ASN A 75 -1.45 2.97 9.73
C ASN A 75 -2.31 3.59 8.61
N LEU A 76 -3.64 3.46 8.68
CA LEU A 76 -4.55 4.07 7.71
C LEU A 76 -4.50 5.60 7.75
N GLY A 77 -4.54 6.20 8.93
CA GLY A 77 -4.42 7.65 9.09
C GLY A 77 -3.10 8.18 8.53
N MET A 78 -2.00 7.46 8.80
CA MET A 78 -0.70 7.77 8.21
C MET A 78 -0.69 7.65 6.68
N ALA A 79 -1.31 6.62 6.11
CA ALA A 79 -1.39 6.46 4.65
C ALA A 79 -2.14 7.62 4.00
N VAL A 80 -3.26 8.06 4.59
CA VAL A 80 -4.01 9.24 4.15
C VAL A 80 -3.13 10.49 4.18
N ALA A 81 -2.43 10.73 5.30
CA ALA A 81 -1.51 11.87 5.42
C ALA A 81 -0.37 11.81 4.38
N ALA A 82 0.24 10.64 4.20
CA ALA A 82 1.33 10.43 3.24
C ALA A 82 0.90 10.79 1.82
N THR A 83 -0.32 10.45 1.39
CA THR A 83 -0.79 10.83 0.04
C THR A 83 -0.86 12.33 -0.20
N SER A 84 -0.89 13.16 0.85
CA SER A 84 -0.93 14.62 0.74
C SER A 84 0.47 15.27 0.83
N LEU A 85 1.48 14.50 1.23
CA LEU A 85 2.85 14.99 1.46
C LEU A 85 3.83 14.55 0.37
N GLN A 86 3.54 13.43 -0.31
CA GLN A 86 4.39 12.92 -1.39
C GLN A 86 4.08 13.60 -2.72
N LYS A 87 5.02 13.49 -3.66
CA LYS A 87 4.85 14.03 -5.01
C LYS A 87 3.91 13.12 -5.83
N PRO A 88 3.24 13.65 -6.86
CA PRO A 88 2.60 12.83 -7.88
C PRO A 88 3.62 11.89 -8.55
N GLY A 89 3.18 10.70 -8.94
CA GLY A 89 4.04 9.62 -9.45
C GLY A 89 4.64 8.72 -8.37
N THR A 90 4.47 9.04 -7.08
CA THR A 90 5.07 8.27 -5.98
C THR A 90 4.15 7.16 -5.48
N VAL A 91 4.74 5.99 -5.21
CA VAL A 91 4.11 4.88 -4.50
C VAL A 91 4.88 4.61 -3.20
N VAL A 92 4.20 4.68 -2.06
CA VAL A 92 4.80 4.46 -0.73
C VAL A 92 4.13 3.32 0.03
N VAL A 93 4.87 2.69 0.93
CA VAL A 93 4.39 1.72 1.91
C VAL A 93 4.33 2.39 3.28
N CYS A 94 3.17 2.32 3.92
CA CYS A 94 2.83 3.00 5.16
C CYS A 94 2.52 2.00 6.26
N MET A 95 3.51 1.71 7.12
CA MET A 95 3.40 0.78 8.26
C MET A 95 4.26 1.27 9.44
N GLY A 96 3.78 1.12 10.67
CA GLY A 96 4.60 1.31 11.88
C GLY A 96 5.21 2.71 12.04
N GLY A 97 4.49 3.74 11.60
CA GLY A 97 4.92 5.14 11.72
C GLY A 97 5.88 5.61 10.63
N ARG A 98 6.05 4.83 9.56
CA ARG A 98 6.93 5.13 8.43
C ARG A 98 6.15 5.18 7.12
N ALA A 99 6.47 6.14 6.26
CA ALA A 99 6.07 6.16 4.85
C ALA A 99 7.34 6.00 4.00
N ILE A 100 7.51 4.81 3.41
CA ILE A 100 8.74 4.40 2.73
C ILE A 100 8.46 4.31 1.24
N ASP A 101 9.34 4.87 0.40
CA ASP A 101 9.27 4.68 -1.05
C ASP A 101 9.29 3.18 -1.39
N CYS A 102 8.33 2.71 -2.20
CA CYS A 102 8.18 1.27 -2.42
C CYS A 102 9.40 0.64 -3.13
N SER A 103 10.21 1.42 -3.85
CA SER A 103 11.46 0.94 -4.46
C SER A 103 12.53 0.62 -3.42
N LYS A 104 12.47 1.25 -2.25
CA LYS A 104 13.40 1.09 -1.12
C LYS A 104 12.84 0.22 0.00
N ALA A 105 11.52 0.05 0.05
CA ALA A 105 10.86 -0.70 1.10
C ALA A 105 11.29 -2.18 1.14
N SER A 106 11.50 -2.65 2.36
CA SER A 106 11.80 -4.03 2.72
C SER A 106 11.11 -4.38 4.04
N ARG A 107 11.08 -5.67 4.39
CA ARG A 107 10.56 -6.17 5.66
C ARG A 107 11.67 -6.91 6.40
N THR A 108 11.92 -6.55 7.65
CA THR A 108 12.91 -7.22 8.49
C THR A 108 12.37 -8.59 8.93
N ALA A 109 13.26 -9.45 9.43
CA ALA A 109 12.89 -10.75 9.98
C ALA A 109 11.86 -10.64 11.12
N ASP A 110 11.96 -9.57 11.93
CA ASP A 110 11.04 -9.27 13.03
C ASP A 110 9.72 -8.63 12.57
N GLY A 111 9.51 -8.50 11.25
CA GLY A 111 8.26 -8.05 10.66
C GLY A 111 8.12 -6.53 10.48
N PHE A 112 9.14 -5.74 10.82
CA PHE A 112 9.12 -4.28 10.63
C PHE A 112 9.35 -3.88 9.18
N PHE A 113 8.69 -2.81 8.75
CA PHE A 113 8.88 -2.22 7.43
C PHE A 113 9.97 -1.16 7.51
N VAL A 114 11.01 -1.30 6.68
CA VAL A 114 12.17 -0.39 6.61
C VAL A 114 12.54 -0.02 5.19
#